data_AF-A0A535SFD5-F1
#
_entry.id   AF-A0A535SFD5-F1
#
_cell.length_a   1.000
_cell.length_b   1.000
_cell.length_c   1.000
_cell.angle_alpha   90.00
_cell.angle_beta   90.00
_cell.angle_gamma   90.00
#
_symmetry.space_group_name_H-M   'P 1'
#
loop_
_entity.id
_entity.type
_entity.pdbx_description
1 polymer ?
#
loop_
_entity_poly.entity_id
_entity_poly.type
_entity_poly.pdbx_seq_one_letter_code
_entity_poly.pdbx_strand_id
1 'polypeptide(L)'
;ILPGKFIGPACEIDVTSEVKQDPDYLLTIERIEQWEAEHGHIPDGSWLLIHTGWSQRAGREAFLNIHEDGPHSPGFHPSCSAFLAKERVILGVGVETVGTDAGKAGGFDPPFPSHTYMHGAGRFGITSLMNLDLLPPTGAIVIAAPLKIVKGSGSPLRVIAITR
;
A
#
# COMPACT_ATOMS: atom_id res chain seq x y z
N ILE A 1 -13.03 -3.02 15.48
CA ILE A 1 -12.97 -2.09 14.32
C ILE A 1 -14.40 -1.85 13.85
N LEU A 2 -14.80 -0.61 13.59
CA LEU A 2 -16.16 -0.28 13.11
C LEU A 2 -16.31 -0.69 11.63
N PRO A 3 -17.43 -1.32 11.20
CA PRO A 3 -17.59 -1.77 9.82
C PRO A 3 -17.48 -0.69 8.75
N GLY A 4 -17.86 0.55 9.06
CA GLY A 4 -17.74 1.69 8.14
C GLY A 4 -16.29 2.00 7.72
N LYS A 5 -15.30 1.51 8.47
CA LYS A 5 -13.87 1.66 8.12
C LYS A 5 -13.37 0.65 7.08
N PHE A 6 -14.21 -0.30 6.66
CA PHE A 6 -13.84 -1.30 5.65
C PHE A 6 -14.13 -0.84 4.22
N ILE A 7 -14.75 0.33 4.06
CA ILE A 7 -15.18 0.88 2.77
C ILE A 7 -14.71 2.32 2.72
N GLY A 8 -14.04 2.71 1.64
CA GLY A 8 -13.58 4.10 1.47
C GLY A 8 -13.19 4.40 0.03
N PRO A 9 -13.07 5.69 -0.33
CA PRO A 9 -12.46 6.09 -1.59
C PRO A 9 -11.04 5.53 -1.71
N ALA A 10 -10.55 5.38 -2.93
CA ALA A 10 -9.18 4.99 -3.20
C ALA A 10 -8.44 6.04 -4.01
N CYS A 11 -7.19 6.28 -3.62
CA CYS A 11 -6.20 7.03 -4.36
C CYS A 11 -5.15 6.03 -4.86
N GLU A 12 -5.08 5.84 -6.17
CA GLU A 12 -4.10 4.97 -6.82
C GLU A 12 -2.92 5.82 -7.29
N ILE A 13 -1.71 5.41 -6.90
CA ILE A 13 -0.46 6.07 -7.25
C ILE A 13 0.37 5.09 -8.07
N ASP A 14 0.44 5.34 -9.38
CA ASP A 14 1.26 4.58 -10.31
C ASP A 14 2.75 4.96 -10.16
N VAL A 15 3.56 3.95 -9.83
CA VAL A 15 5.03 4.00 -9.78
C VAL A 15 5.65 2.84 -10.56
N THR A 16 4.90 2.23 -11.48
CA THR A 16 5.34 1.08 -12.28
C THR A 16 6.62 1.36 -13.07
N SER A 17 6.79 2.58 -13.56
CA SER A 17 7.95 2.98 -14.36
C SER A 17 9.22 3.06 -13.51
N GLU A 18 9.10 3.55 -12.28
CA GLU A 18 10.17 3.61 -11.30
C GLU A 18 10.53 2.21 -10.80
N VAL A 19 9.54 1.39 -10.44
CA VAL A 19 9.74 0.01 -9.97
C VAL A 19 10.37 -0.89 -11.05
N LYS A 20 10.07 -0.63 -12.33
CA LYS A 20 10.70 -1.35 -13.44
C LYS A 20 12.20 -1.07 -13.55
N GLN A 21 12.64 0.12 -13.14
CA GLN A 21 14.06 0.50 -13.13
C GLN A 21 14.75 0.06 -11.85
N ASP A 22 14.03 0.10 -10.73
CA ASP A 22 14.55 -0.25 -9.40
C ASP A 22 13.49 -1.06 -8.62
N PRO A 23 13.70 -2.39 -8.43
CA PRO A 23 12.78 -3.20 -7.65
C PRO A 23 12.73 -2.82 -6.16
N ASP A 24 13.68 -2.01 -5.67
CA ASP A 24 13.70 -1.50 -4.30
C ASP A 24 13.14 -0.07 -4.18
N TYR A 25 12.46 0.44 -5.22
CA TYR A 25 11.87 1.78 -5.21
C TYR A 25 11.01 2.04 -3.96
N LEU A 26 11.24 3.21 -3.36
CA LEU A 26 10.52 3.69 -2.17
C LEU A 26 9.67 4.91 -2.52
N LEU A 27 8.36 4.81 -2.32
CA LEU A 27 7.46 5.95 -2.45
C LEU A 27 7.84 7.03 -1.43
N THR A 28 8.10 8.25 -1.93
CA THR A 28 8.51 9.39 -1.12
C THR A 28 7.36 10.37 -0.87
N ILE A 29 7.59 11.35 0.01
CA ILE A 29 6.61 12.41 0.29
C ILE A 29 6.45 13.29 -0.96
N GLU A 30 7.55 13.60 -1.64
CA GLU A 30 7.55 14.45 -2.83
C GLU A 30 6.73 13.83 -3.96
N ARG A 31 6.79 12.49 -4.13
CA ARG A 31 5.96 11.79 -5.12
C ARG A 31 4.46 11.87 -4.78
N ILE A 32 4.11 11.83 -3.49
CA ILE A 32 2.74 12.04 -3.02
C ILE A 32 2.28 13.47 -3.27
N GLU A 33 3.11 14.47 -2.95
CA GLU A 33 2.77 15.87 -3.18
C GLU A 33 2.61 16.18 -4.67
N GLN A 34 3.44 15.60 -5.54
CA GLN A 34 3.28 15.68 -6.99
C GLN A 34 1.97 15.05 -7.45
N TRP A 35 1.62 13.87 -6.92
CA TRP A 35 0.36 13.21 -7.20
C TRP A 35 -0.83 14.07 -6.74
N GLU A 36 -0.76 14.68 -5.55
CA GLU A 36 -1.81 15.55 -5.03
C GLU A 36 -1.93 16.87 -5.81
N ALA A 37 -0.84 17.39 -6.38
CA ALA A 37 -0.87 18.56 -7.25
C ALA A 37 -1.63 18.28 -8.57
N GLU A 38 -1.60 17.03 -9.04
CA GLU A 38 -2.27 16.62 -10.29
C GLU A 38 -3.72 16.17 -10.05
N HIS A 39 -3.96 15.40 -8.99
CA HIS A 39 -5.25 14.71 -8.76
C HIS A 39 -6.05 15.26 -7.59
N GLY A 40 -5.51 16.24 -6.86
CA GLY A 40 -6.10 16.82 -5.66
C GLY A 40 -5.64 16.13 -4.38
N HIS A 41 -5.95 16.76 -3.24
CA HIS A 41 -5.60 16.24 -1.92
C HIS A 41 -6.19 14.83 -1.69
N ILE A 42 -5.40 13.94 -1.06
CA ILE A 42 -5.87 12.62 -0.65
C ILE A 42 -7.05 12.78 0.32
N PRO A 43 -8.27 12.34 -0.02
CA PRO A 43 -9.43 12.56 0.84
C PRO A 43 -9.33 11.81 2.17
N ASP A 44 -9.88 12.40 3.22
CA ASP A 44 -10.04 11.74 4.51
C ASP A 44 -10.85 10.43 4.35
N GLY A 45 -10.39 9.38 5.02
CA GLY A 45 -10.98 8.05 4.95
C GLY A 45 -10.72 7.31 3.65
N SER A 46 -9.73 7.71 2.86
CA SER A 46 -9.31 7.00 1.64
C SER A 46 -8.34 5.84 1.93
N TRP A 47 -8.30 4.89 1.01
CA TRP A 47 -7.18 3.96 0.83
C TRP A 47 -6.14 4.60 -0.08
N LEU A 48 -4.86 4.53 0.31
CA LEU A 48 -3.76 4.87 -0.59
C LEU A 48 -3.14 3.59 -1.14
N LEU A 49 -3.27 3.39 -2.45
CA LEU A 49 -2.83 2.18 -3.14
C LEU A 49 -1.61 2.53 -3.99
N ILE A 50 -0.52 1.79 -3.82
CA ILE A 50 0.66 1.92 -4.68
C ILE A 50 0.61 0.86 -5.77
N HIS A 51 0.52 1.30 -7.02
CA HIS A 51 0.56 0.43 -8.18
C HIS A 51 1.99 0.34 -8.69
N THR A 52 2.52 -0.86 -8.62
CA THR A 52 3.95 -1.18 -8.82
C THR A 52 4.18 -2.12 -10.00
N GLY A 53 3.09 -2.72 -10.53
CA GLY A 53 3.13 -3.79 -11.51
C GLY A 53 3.57 -5.13 -10.92
N TRP A 54 3.71 -5.23 -9.60
CA TRP A 54 4.27 -6.41 -8.94
C TRP A 54 3.37 -7.64 -9.07
N SER A 55 2.07 -7.44 -9.19
CA SER A 55 1.09 -8.53 -9.35
C SER A 55 1.28 -9.33 -10.64
N GLN A 56 2.01 -8.79 -11.63
CA GLN A 56 2.33 -9.47 -12.89
C GLN A 56 3.49 -10.47 -12.77
N ARG A 57 4.21 -10.51 -11.64
CA ARG A 57 5.32 -11.44 -11.42
C ARG A 57 4.79 -12.85 -11.18
N ALA A 58 5.02 -13.73 -12.16
CA ALA A 58 4.51 -15.11 -12.12
C ALA A 58 5.36 -16.03 -11.24
N GLY A 59 4.69 -16.73 -10.33
CA GLY A 59 5.32 -17.76 -9.49
C GLY A 59 6.01 -17.21 -8.25
N ARG A 60 6.25 -18.10 -7.28
CA ARG A 60 6.77 -17.77 -5.95
C ARG A 60 8.12 -17.04 -6.01
N GLU A 61 9.04 -17.51 -6.85
CA GLU A 61 10.40 -16.99 -6.90
C GLU A 61 10.43 -15.54 -7.39
N ALA A 62 9.78 -15.25 -8.52
CA ALA A 62 9.71 -13.89 -9.06
C ALA A 62 8.92 -12.94 -8.15
N PHE A 63 7.88 -13.42 -7.48
CA PHE A 63 7.04 -12.62 -6.58
C PHE A 63 7.74 -12.25 -5.27
N LEU A 64 8.50 -13.18 -4.67
CA LEU A 64 9.27 -12.91 -3.46
C LEU A 64 10.57 -12.17 -3.74
N ASN A 65 11.16 -12.38 -4.93
CA ASN A 65 12.36 -11.70 -5.43
C ASN A 65 13.50 -11.66 -4.38
N ILE A 66 13.82 -12.84 -3.84
CA ILE A 66 14.83 -13.00 -2.78
C ILE A 66 16.19 -13.27 -3.44
N HIS A 67 17.17 -12.46 -3.07
CA HIS A 67 18.59 -12.60 -3.41
C HIS A 67 19.41 -12.97 -2.16
N GLU A 68 20.73 -13.05 -2.29
CA GLU A 68 21.63 -13.42 -1.17
C GLU A 68 21.52 -12.47 0.03
N ASP A 69 21.23 -11.20 -0.23
CA ASP A 69 21.11 -10.12 0.76
C ASP A 69 19.66 -9.82 1.17
N GLY A 70 18.72 -10.72 0.84
CA GLY A 70 17.32 -10.69 1.30
C GLY A 70 16.30 -10.45 0.18
N PRO A 71 15.04 -10.12 0.54
CA PRO A 71 14.01 -9.79 -0.44
C PRO A 71 14.18 -8.38 -1.00
N HIS A 72 13.91 -8.23 -2.30
CA HIS A 72 13.94 -6.95 -3.02
C HIS A 72 12.57 -6.67 -3.60
N SER A 73 11.85 -5.71 -3.03
CA SER A 73 10.51 -5.34 -3.47
C SER A 73 10.22 -3.90 -3.05
N PRO A 74 9.38 -3.17 -3.81
CA PRO A 74 9.13 -1.77 -3.53
C PRO A 74 8.31 -1.59 -2.27
N GLY A 75 8.25 -0.36 -1.78
CA GLY A 75 7.43 -0.01 -0.64
C GLY A 75 7.42 1.49 -0.37
N PHE A 76 7.23 1.86 0.90
CA PHE A 76 7.19 3.25 1.34
C PHE A 76 8.52 3.63 1.99
N HIS A 77 9.03 4.81 1.69
CA HIS A 77 10.14 5.36 2.44
C HIS A 77 9.73 5.53 3.93
N PRO A 78 10.63 5.35 4.93
CA PRO A 78 10.28 5.50 6.33
C PRO A 78 9.61 6.84 6.68
N SER A 79 10.13 7.95 6.11
CA SER A 79 9.53 9.28 6.30
C SER A 79 8.14 9.40 5.67
N CYS A 80 7.91 8.75 4.53
CA CYS A 80 6.62 8.72 3.85
C CYS A 80 5.57 7.97 4.68
N SER A 81 5.94 6.82 5.26
CA SER A 81 5.06 6.08 6.18
C SER A 81 4.69 6.92 7.41
N ALA A 82 5.67 7.61 8.01
CA ALA A 82 5.44 8.49 9.15
C ALA A 82 4.54 9.68 8.79
N PHE A 83 4.76 10.29 7.63
CA PHE A 83 3.97 11.39 7.10
C PHE A 83 2.52 10.98 6.87
N LEU A 84 2.27 9.88 6.16
CA LEU A 84 0.91 9.38 5.91
C LEU A 84 0.17 9.05 7.21
N ALA A 85 0.86 8.52 8.22
CA ALA A 85 0.25 8.18 9.50
C ALA A 85 -0.11 9.43 10.36
N LYS A 86 0.65 10.52 10.23
CA LYS A 86 0.52 11.75 11.03
C LYS A 86 -0.32 12.83 10.35
N GLU A 87 -0.06 13.07 9.07
CA GLU A 87 -0.52 14.24 8.32
C GLU A 87 -1.66 13.91 7.34
N ARG A 88 -2.08 12.64 7.23
CA ARG A 88 -3.24 12.23 6.41
C ARG A 88 -4.21 11.39 7.24
N VAL A 89 -5.51 11.54 6.97
CA VAL A 89 -6.57 10.79 7.67
C VAL A 89 -7.02 9.59 6.84
N ILE A 90 -6.08 8.83 6.27
CA ILE A 90 -6.38 7.63 5.46
C ILE A 90 -6.93 6.47 6.31
N LEU A 91 -7.61 5.51 5.68
CA LEU A 91 -7.96 4.22 6.29
C LEU A 91 -6.73 3.33 6.43
N GLY A 92 -5.84 3.35 5.44
CA GLY A 92 -4.66 2.52 5.37
C GLY A 92 -4.01 2.53 3.99
N VAL A 93 -2.97 1.72 3.85
CA VAL A 93 -2.22 1.56 2.60
C VAL A 93 -2.48 0.18 1.98
N GLY A 94 -2.38 0.10 0.66
CA GLY A 94 -2.48 -1.14 -0.11
C GLY A 94 -1.32 -1.31 -1.08
N VAL A 95 -0.78 -2.53 -1.15
CA VAL A 95 0.35 -2.89 -2.03
C VAL A 95 0.06 -4.18 -2.80
N GLU A 96 0.77 -4.38 -3.91
CA GLU A 96 0.76 -5.64 -4.67
C GLU A 96 1.78 -6.67 -4.15
N THR A 97 2.76 -6.23 -3.35
CA THR A 97 3.82 -7.07 -2.78
C THR A 97 3.31 -7.95 -1.63
N VAL A 98 4.15 -8.89 -1.16
CA VAL A 98 3.81 -9.83 -0.08
C VAL A 98 3.50 -9.15 1.26
N GLY A 99 4.13 -8.00 1.53
CA GLY A 99 4.01 -7.21 2.75
C GLY A 99 3.93 -5.72 2.40
N THR A 100 3.30 -4.90 3.25
CA THR A 100 3.16 -3.44 3.01
C THR A 100 4.47 -2.68 3.00
N ASP A 101 5.52 -3.27 3.54
CA ASP A 101 6.86 -2.71 3.58
C ASP A 101 7.72 -3.19 2.40
N ALA A 102 8.73 -2.39 2.06
CA ALA A 102 9.76 -2.77 1.10
C ALA A 102 10.50 -4.02 1.56
N GLY A 103 11.07 -4.79 0.63
CA GLY A 103 11.79 -6.03 0.95
C GLY A 103 12.95 -5.79 1.95
N LYS A 104 13.68 -4.68 1.77
CA LYS A 104 14.79 -4.28 2.64
C LYS A 104 14.38 -3.61 3.95
N ALA A 105 13.08 -3.49 4.23
CA ALA A 105 12.58 -2.73 5.38
C ALA A 105 12.97 -3.30 6.75
N GLY A 106 13.42 -4.55 6.82
CA GLY A 106 14.00 -5.10 8.05
C GLY A 106 15.26 -4.38 8.52
N GLY A 107 15.97 -3.68 7.60
CA GLY A 107 17.14 -2.86 7.91
C GLY A 107 16.85 -1.36 8.05
N PHE A 108 15.59 -0.94 7.99
CA PHE A 108 15.22 0.46 8.18
C PHE A 108 15.14 0.82 9.67
N ASP A 109 15.04 2.12 9.97
CA ASP A 109 14.80 2.64 11.31
C ASP A 109 13.53 3.50 11.34
N PRO A 110 12.43 3.05 12.01
CA PRO A 110 12.28 1.73 12.60
C PRO A 110 12.19 0.61 11.54
N PRO A 111 12.47 -0.66 11.90
CA PRO A 111 12.26 -1.77 10.98
C PRO A 111 10.78 -1.90 10.65
N PHE A 112 10.48 -2.18 9.38
CA PHE A 112 9.10 -2.24 8.85
C PHE A 112 8.29 -0.97 9.21
N PRO A 113 8.71 0.21 8.72
CA PRO A 113 8.09 1.48 9.09
C PRO A 113 6.63 1.60 8.65
N SER A 114 6.22 1.00 7.53
CA SER A 114 4.82 1.01 7.09
C SER A 114 3.96 0.27 8.11
N HIS A 115 4.31 -0.95 8.51
CA HIS A 115 3.63 -1.65 9.61
C HIS A 115 3.63 -0.84 10.91
N THR A 116 4.80 -0.32 11.30
CA THR A 116 4.98 0.40 12.58
C THR A 116 4.10 1.65 12.65
N TYR A 117 4.20 2.53 11.65
CA TYR A 117 3.47 3.80 11.66
C TYR A 117 1.99 3.64 11.35
N MET A 118 1.61 2.78 10.39
CA MET A 118 0.20 2.59 10.05
C MET A 118 -0.56 1.97 11.22
N HIS A 119 -0.08 0.86 11.78
CA HIS A 119 -0.77 0.22 12.90
C HIS A 119 -0.66 1.03 14.19
N GLY A 120 0.45 1.72 14.41
CA GLY A 120 0.61 2.66 15.53
C GLY A 120 -0.42 3.80 15.51
N ALA A 121 -0.82 4.26 14.33
CA ALA A 121 -1.88 5.26 14.13
C ALA A 121 -3.30 4.65 13.98
N GLY A 122 -3.47 3.34 14.18
CA GLY A 122 -4.75 2.65 14.05
C GLY A 122 -5.26 2.54 12.60
N ARG A 123 -4.34 2.57 11.63
CA ARG A 123 -4.58 2.41 10.18
C ARG A 123 -4.31 0.97 9.74
N PHE A 124 -4.86 0.61 8.59
CA PHE A 124 -4.78 -0.76 8.05
C PHE A 124 -3.67 -0.90 7.01
N GLY A 125 -3.36 -2.16 6.70
CA GLY A 125 -2.53 -2.56 5.57
C GLY A 125 -3.25 -3.63 4.75
N ILE A 126 -3.16 -3.54 3.43
CA ILE A 126 -3.61 -4.57 2.49
C ILE A 126 -2.41 -4.97 1.63
N THR A 127 -2.20 -6.26 1.45
CA THR A 127 -1.08 -6.81 0.69
C THR A 127 -1.58 -7.72 -0.42
N SER A 128 -0.70 -8.02 -1.38
CA SER A 128 -1.00 -8.92 -2.50
C SER A 128 -2.26 -8.51 -3.29
N LEU A 129 -2.46 -7.20 -3.44
CA LEU A 129 -3.45 -6.66 -4.37
C LEU A 129 -3.06 -7.02 -5.81
N MET A 130 -4.05 -6.99 -6.69
CA MET A 130 -3.89 -7.19 -8.12
C MET A 130 -4.88 -6.28 -8.86
N ASN A 131 -4.64 -6.10 -10.16
CA ASN A 131 -5.49 -5.30 -11.05
C ASN A 131 -5.58 -3.81 -10.65
N LEU A 132 -4.52 -3.25 -10.05
CA LEU A 132 -4.49 -1.81 -9.73
C LEU A 132 -4.40 -0.95 -11.00
N ASP A 133 -3.89 -1.51 -12.10
CA ASP A 133 -3.91 -0.94 -13.45
C ASP A 133 -5.32 -0.66 -14.00
N LEU A 134 -6.35 -1.28 -13.41
CA LEU A 134 -7.76 -1.05 -13.79
C LEU A 134 -8.42 0.08 -12.99
N LEU A 135 -7.73 0.67 -12.02
CA LEU A 135 -8.27 1.77 -11.21
C LEU A 135 -7.87 3.12 -11.81
N PRO A 136 -8.77 4.12 -11.82
CA PRO A 136 -8.37 5.50 -12.03
C PRO A 136 -7.58 6.02 -10.81
N PRO A 137 -6.74 7.06 -10.97
CA PRO A 137 -6.03 7.68 -9.85
C PRO A 137 -6.97 8.08 -8.71
N THR A 138 -8.17 8.60 -9.04
CA THR A 138 -9.21 8.96 -8.07
C THR A 138 -10.59 8.52 -8.51
N GLY A 139 -11.53 8.46 -7.56
CA GLY A 139 -12.96 8.21 -7.83
C GLY A 139 -13.40 6.76 -7.66
N ALA A 140 -12.47 5.82 -7.48
CA ALA A 140 -12.78 4.45 -7.10
C ALA A 140 -13.20 4.35 -5.62
N ILE A 141 -14.06 3.39 -5.28
CA ILE A 141 -14.38 2.99 -3.92
C ILE A 141 -13.88 1.57 -3.68
N VAL A 142 -13.08 1.36 -2.63
CA VAL A 142 -12.56 0.05 -2.24
C VAL A 142 -13.34 -0.51 -1.06
N ILE A 143 -13.69 -1.79 -1.17
CA ILE A 143 -14.31 -2.61 -0.12
C ILE A 143 -13.29 -3.67 0.31
N ALA A 144 -12.82 -3.55 1.55
CA ALA A 144 -11.82 -4.43 2.17
C ALA A 144 -12.31 -4.88 3.55
N ALA A 145 -13.30 -5.78 3.57
CA ALA A 145 -13.89 -6.30 4.80
C ALA A 145 -13.22 -7.62 5.24
N PRO A 146 -12.49 -7.64 6.37
CA PRO A 146 -11.84 -8.86 6.85
C PRO A 146 -12.85 -9.84 7.45
N LEU A 147 -12.45 -11.11 7.56
CA LEU A 147 -13.17 -12.11 8.33
C LEU A 147 -13.25 -11.69 9.80
N LYS A 148 -14.38 -11.98 10.45
CA LYS A 148 -14.61 -11.67 11.86
C LYS A 148 -13.96 -12.71 12.79
N ILE A 149 -12.64 -12.84 12.70
CA ILE A 149 -11.84 -13.77 13.50
C ILE A 149 -11.74 -13.24 14.93
N VAL A 150 -12.01 -14.10 15.92
CA VAL A 150 -11.91 -13.75 17.35
C VAL A 150 -10.47 -13.38 17.69
N LYS A 151 -10.24 -12.12 18.08
CA LYS A 151 -8.89 -11.56 18.34
C LYS A 151 -7.92 -11.69 17.14
N GLY A 152 -8.44 -11.74 15.91
CA GLY A 152 -7.61 -11.85 14.72
C GLY A 152 -6.77 -10.58 14.48
N SER A 153 -5.50 -10.77 14.10
CA SER A 153 -4.60 -9.68 13.68
C SER A 153 -4.79 -9.30 12.20
N GLY A 154 -5.39 -10.18 11.39
CA GLY A 154 -5.68 -9.99 9.98
C GLY A 154 -6.45 -11.18 9.41
N SER A 155 -6.81 -11.14 8.13
CA SER A 155 -7.45 -12.25 7.43
C SER A 155 -7.24 -12.15 5.92
N PRO A 156 -7.26 -13.27 5.18
CA PRO A 156 -7.52 -13.18 3.74
C PRO A 156 -8.89 -12.54 3.50
N LEU A 157 -9.02 -11.80 2.40
CA LEU A 157 -10.24 -11.10 2.04
C LEU A 157 -10.37 -10.99 0.51
N ARG A 158 -11.61 -10.80 0.05
CA ARG A 158 -11.89 -10.48 -1.34
C ARG A 158 -12.01 -8.95 -1.46
N VAL A 159 -10.90 -8.30 -1.79
CA VAL A 159 -10.91 -6.86 -2.06
C VAL A 159 -11.64 -6.60 -3.37
N ILE A 160 -12.58 -5.66 -3.38
CA ILE A 160 -13.35 -5.26 -4.56
C ILE A 160 -13.27 -3.74 -4.67
N ALA A 161 -13.07 -3.25 -5.90
CA ALA A 161 -13.18 -1.84 -6.22
C ALA A 161 -14.41 -1.58 -7.09
N ILE A 162 -15.13 -0.51 -6.80
CA ILE A 162 -16.19 0.03 -7.65
C ILE A 162 -15.59 1.23 -8.37
N THR A 163 -15.52 1.14 -9.71
CA THR A 163 -15.07 2.22 -10.60
C THR A 163 -16.21 2.65 -11.52
N ARG A 164 -16.13 3.85 -12.08
CA ARG A 164 -17.08 4.39 -13.07
C ARG A 164 -16.46 4.47 -14.44
#